data_AF-A0A370K432-F1
#
_entry.id   AF-A0A370K432-F1
#
_cell.length_a   1.000
_cell.length_b   1.000
_cell.length_c   1.000
_cell.angle_alpha   90.00
_cell.angle_beta   90.00
_cell.angle_gamma   90.00
#
_symmetry.space_group_name_H-M   'P 1'
#
loop_
_entity.id
_entity.type
_entity.pdbx_description
1 polymer ?
#
loop_
_entity_poly.entity_id
_entity_poly.type
_entity_poly.pdbx_seq_one_letter_code
_entity_poly.pdbx_strand_id
1 'polypeptide(L)'
;MRAGLRLAMAVAMLGVGPLASGVDDAGSAPDAVATRVQQLLSGRYRDADGRDQVGHVLDVEKRLGAYRAARNRAEFILRLNADLKVATHDPRVRVCDGIEPLPAGVDPSDVGMGLQLIAPTGGLQQGAAARRPCPA
;
A
#
# COMPACT_ATOMS: atom_id res chain seq x y z
N MET A 1 -31.91 -63.66 -12.61
CA MET A 1 -31.93 -63.18 -11.21
C MET A 1 -30.97 -62.00 -11.10
N ARG A 2 -31.53 -60.85 -10.69
CA ARG A 2 -30.93 -59.77 -9.87
C ARG A 2 -29.55 -59.25 -10.30
N ALA A 3 -29.49 -58.09 -10.98
CA ALA A 3 -29.46 -56.75 -10.35
C ALA A 3 -28.17 -56.54 -9.53
N GLY A 4 -27.36 -55.51 -9.73
CA GLY A 4 -27.69 -54.23 -10.33
C GLY A 4 -26.46 -53.39 -10.60
N LEU A 5 -26.55 -52.70 -11.72
CA LEU A 5 -26.07 -51.35 -11.97
C LEU A 5 -25.95 -50.54 -10.67
N ARG A 6 -24.72 -50.22 -10.24
CA ARG A 6 -24.45 -49.07 -9.36
C ARG A 6 -23.28 -48.27 -9.91
N LEU A 7 -23.63 -47.45 -10.88
CA LEU A 7 -23.08 -46.10 -11.06
C LEU A 7 -23.09 -45.42 -9.68
N ALA A 8 -21.92 -45.28 -9.06
CA ALA A 8 -21.71 -44.41 -7.91
C ALA A 8 -20.76 -43.30 -8.35
N MET A 9 -21.40 -42.26 -8.87
CA MET A 9 -20.91 -40.94 -9.18
C MET A 9 -20.19 -40.36 -7.96
N ALA A 10 -18.85 -40.43 -7.93
CA ALA A 10 -18.04 -39.67 -6.99
C ALA A 10 -17.68 -38.32 -7.61
N VAL A 11 -18.71 -37.49 -7.81
CA VAL A 11 -18.56 -36.04 -8.02
C VAL A 11 -18.77 -35.40 -6.65
N ALA A 12 -17.71 -35.31 -5.86
CA ALA A 12 -17.65 -34.43 -4.69
C ALA A 12 -16.24 -34.47 -4.12
N MET A 13 -15.28 -33.84 -4.80
CA MET A 13 -14.32 -32.93 -4.18
C MET A 13 -13.70 -32.08 -5.31
N LEU A 14 -14.55 -31.27 -5.94
CA LEU A 14 -14.16 -29.92 -6.35
C LEU A 14 -13.84 -29.14 -5.07
N GLY A 15 -12.76 -29.53 -4.40
CA GLY A 15 -12.02 -28.65 -3.53
C GLY A 15 -11.27 -27.69 -4.43
N VAL A 16 -12.01 -26.73 -5.01
CA VAL A 16 -11.43 -25.45 -5.43
C VAL A 16 -11.07 -24.71 -4.15
N GLY A 17 -10.12 -25.27 -3.40
CA GLY A 17 -9.28 -24.44 -2.57
C GLY A 17 -8.34 -23.78 -3.56
N PRO A 18 -8.26 -22.44 -3.63
CA PRO A 18 -7.05 -21.86 -4.17
C PRO A 18 -5.94 -22.41 -3.27
N LEU A 19 -5.17 -23.35 -3.81
CA LEU A 19 -3.79 -23.50 -3.41
C LEU A 19 -3.15 -22.16 -3.79
N ALA A 20 -3.33 -21.16 -2.91
CA ALA A 20 -2.46 -20.02 -2.77
C ALA A 20 -1.13 -20.58 -2.22
N SER A 21 -0.50 -21.42 -3.05
CA SER A 21 0.81 -21.96 -2.83
C SER A 21 1.73 -20.76 -2.97
N GLY A 22 2.30 -20.35 -1.83
CA GLY A 22 3.14 -19.18 -1.68
C GLY A 22 4.21 -19.13 -2.75
N VAL A 23 3.98 -18.29 -3.74
CA VAL A 23 5.01 -17.49 -4.37
C VAL A 23 4.67 -16.09 -3.92
N ASP A 24 5.12 -15.73 -2.72
CA ASP A 24 5.42 -14.34 -2.42
C ASP A 24 6.51 -14.00 -3.45
N ASP A 25 6.09 -13.48 -4.59
CA ASP A 25 6.99 -12.88 -5.57
C ASP A 25 7.70 -11.78 -4.79
N ALA A 26 8.91 -12.05 -4.31
CA ALA A 26 9.68 -11.12 -3.48
C ALA A 26 9.88 -9.77 -4.20
N GLY A 27 9.75 -9.75 -5.53
CA GLY A 27 9.69 -8.52 -6.34
C GLY A 27 8.34 -7.80 -6.33
N SER A 28 7.23 -8.50 -6.14
CA SER A 28 5.87 -7.94 -6.07
C SER A 28 5.52 -7.38 -4.69
N ALA A 29 6.12 -7.88 -3.62
CA ALA A 29 5.75 -7.48 -2.26
C ALA A 29 6.01 -5.99 -1.96
N PRO A 30 7.18 -5.40 -2.29
CA PRO A 30 7.43 -3.96 -2.08
C PRO A 30 6.55 -3.06 -2.95
N ASP A 31 6.36 -3.43 -4.22
CA ASP A 31 5.55 -2.65 -5.16
C ASP A 31 4.06 -2.74 -4.82
N ALA A 32 3.60 -3.87 -4.27
CA ALA A 32 2.24 -4.04 -3.76
C ALA A 32 1.99 -3.13 -2.56
N VAL A 33 2.94 -3.03 -1.63
CA VAL A 33 2.86 -2.08 -0.49
C VAL A 33 2.78 -0.65 -1.00
N ALA A 34 3.65 -0.23 -1.92
CA ALA A 34 3.62 1.12 -2.49
C ALA A 34 2.29 1.42 -3.21
N THR A 35 1.77 0.46 -3.97
CA THR A 35 0.47 0.56 -4.63
C THR A 35 -0.67 0.68 -3.62
N ARG A 36 -0.61 -0.07 -2.51
CA ARG A 36 -1.62 0.00 -1.45
C ARG A 36 -1.60 1.33 -0.74
N VAL A 37 -0.42 1.87 -0.46
CA VAL A 37 -0.23 3.22 0.08
C VAL A 37 -0.84 4.28 -0.86
N GLN A 38 -0.54 4.20 -2.16
CA GLN A 38 -1.12 5.09 -3.17
C GLN A 38 -2.66 5.05 -3.15
N GLN A 39 -3.26 3.85 -3.11
CA GLN A 39 -4.72 3.70 -3.03
C GLN A 39 -5.31 4.34 -1.78
N LEU A 40 -4.73 4.08 -0.60
CA LEU A 40 -5.23 4.61 0.67
C LEU A 40 -5.11 6.14 0.72
N LEU A 41 -4.00 6.70 0.23
CA LEU A 41 -3.82 8.14 0.17
C LEU A 41 -4.73 8.77 -0.88
N SER A 42 -4.97 8.12 -2.03
CA SER A 42 -5.89 8.62 -3.05
C SER A 42 -7.33 8.78 -2.54
N GLY A 43 -7.75 7.95 -1.58
CA GLY A 43 -9.05 8.12 -0.90
C GLY A 43 -9.09 9.27 0.10
N ARG A 44 -7.92 9.71 0.61
CA ARG A 44 -7.79 10.73 1.67
C ARG A 44 -7.45 12.12 1.13
N TYR A 45 -6.74 12.22 0.01
CA TYR A 45 -6.49 13.47 -0.70
C TYR A 45 -7.67 13.77 -1.63
N ARG A 46 -8.48 14.78 -1.30
CA ARG A 46 -9.59 15.21 -2.17
C ARG A 46 -9.15 16.08 -3.34
N ASP A 47 -8.04 16.78 -3.18
CA ASP A 47 -7.47 17.61 -4.24
C ASP A 47 -6.92 16.72 -5.37
N ALA A 48 -7.13 17.14 -6.62
CA ALA A 48 -6.58 16.43 -7.78
C ALA A 48 -5.04 16.53 -7.77
N ASP A 49 -4.50 17.71 -7.46
CA ASP A 49 -3.07 17.98 -7.45
C ASP A 49 -2.32 17.07 -6.45
N GLY A 50 -2.86 16.88 -5.25
CA GLY A 50 -2.24 16.02 -4.23
C GLY A 50 -2.33 14.53 -4.53
N ARG A 51 -3.41 14.08 -5.17
CA ARG A 51 -3.54 12.68 -5.62
C ARG A 51 -2.56 12.37 -6.74
N ASP A 52 -2.46 13.27 -7.70
CA ASP A 52 -1.60 13.10 -8.87
C ASP A 52 -0.12 13.13 -8.47
N GLN A 53 0.26 13.99 -7.50
CA GLN A 53 1.62 14.03 -6.99
C GLN A 53 2.05 12.73 -6.28
N VAL A 54 1.19 12.17 -5.42
CA VAL A 54 1.45 10.89 -4.73
C VAL A 54 1.55 9.74 -5.74
N GLY A 55 0.66 9.68 -6.72
CA GLY A 55 0.73 8.69 -7.78
C GLY A 55 2.03 8.82 -8.58
N HIS A 56 2.37 10.03 -9.01
CA HIS A 56 3.55 10.28 -9.84
C HIS A 56 4.86 9.85 -9.17
N VAL A 57 5.09 10.29 -7.93
CA VAL A 57 6.34 9.98 -7.21
C VAL A 57 6.48 8.46 -7.02
N LEU A 58 5.44 7.80 -6.48
CA LEU A 58 5.51 6.37 -6.18
C LEU A 58 5.60 5.52 -7.46
N ASP A 59 4.91 5.89 -8.54
CA ASP A 59 5.00 5.15 -9.80
C ASP A 59 6.35 5.31 -10.50
N VAL A 60 7.00 6.49 -10.40
CA VAL A 60 8.38 6.66 -10.88
C VAL A 60 9.33 5.73 -10.14
N GLU A 61 9.30 5.74 -8.81
CA GLU A 61 10.20 4.92 -7.99
C GLU A 61 9.96 3.41 -8.19
N LYS A 62 8.71 2.97 -8.32
CA LYS A 62 8.34 1.59 -8.69
C LYS A 62 8.91 1.19 -10.05
N ARG A 63 8.80 2.07 -11.06
CA ARG A 63 9.32 1.83 -12.41
C ARG A 63 10.84 1.75 -12.43
N LEU A 64 11.52 2.60 -11.65
CA LEU A 64 12.97 2.55 -11.45
C LEU A 64 13.41 1.33 -10.62
N GLY A 65 12.48 0.66 -9.94
CA GLY A 65 12.76 -0.50 -9.09
C GLY A 65 13.45 -0.12 -7.79
N ALA A 66 13.33 1.14 -7.35
CA ALA A 66 13.99 1.64 -6.16
C ALA A 66 13.58 0.89 -4.89
N TYR A 67 12.32 0.44 -4.82
CA TYR A 67 11.80 -0.37 -3.72
C TYR A 67 12.30 -1.81 -3.75
N ARG A 68 12.37 -2.42 -4.94
CA ARG A 68 12.95 -3.76 -5.14
C ARG A 68 14.45 -3.79 -4.85
N ALA A 69 15.14 -2.67 -5.05
CA ALA A 69 16.56 -2.53 -4.79
C ALA A 69 16.91 -2.31 -3.30
N ALA A 70 15.91 -2.15 -2.41
CA ALA A 70 16.17 -2.03 -0.98
C ALA A 70 16.76 -3.33 -0.42
N ARG A 71 17.86 -3.26 0.33
CA ARG A 71 18.58 -4.45 0.82
C ARG A 71 17.88 -5.13 1.99
N ASN A 72 17.02 -4.39 2.69
CA ASN A 72 16.26 -4.88 3.82
C ASN A 72 15.00 -4.03 4.00
N ARG A 73 14.12 -4.52 4.88
CA ARG A 73 12.85 -3.88 5.22
C ARG A 73 13.00 -2.44 5.73
N ALA A 74 13.99 -2.17 6.60
CA ALA A 74 14.19 -0.83 7.14
C ALA A 74 14.60 0.18 6.04
N GLU A 75 15.44 -0.24 5.10
CA GLU A 75 15.81 0.56 3.92
C GLU A 75 14.60 0.83 3.02
N PHE A 76 13.74 -0.17 2.81
CA PHE A 76 12.50 -0.01 2.06
C PHE A 76 11.57 1.03 2.72
N ILE A 77 11.30 0.89 4.02
CA ILE A 77 10.46 1.83 4.79
C ILE A 77 11.03 3.24 4.73
N LEU A 78 12.36 3.39 4.89
CA LEU A 78 13.02 4.69 4.86
C LEU A 78 12.87 5.38 3.50
N ARG A 79 13.07 4.65 2.40
CA ARG A 79 12.87 5.19 1.04
C ARG A 79 11.41 5.58 0.80
N LEU A 80 10.48 4.67 1.11
CA LEU A 80 9.05 4.93 0.96
C LEU A 80 8.60 6.15 1.77
N ASN A 81 9.11 6.34 2.98
CA ASN A 81 8.80 7.51 3.80
C ASN A 81 9.41 8.81 3.26
N ALA A 82 10.60 8.75 2.65
CA ALA A 82 11.19 9.90 1.97
C ALA A 82 10.32 10.34 0.80
N ASP A 83 9.86 9.39 -0.02
CA ASP A 83 8.98 9.66 -1.17
C ASP A 83 7.63 10.20 -0.73
N LEU A 84 7.05 9.62 0.32
CA LEU A 84 5.81 10.12 0.92
C LEU A 84 5.97 11.54 1.40
N LYS A 85 7.08 11.90 2.06
CA LYS A 85 7.34 13.27 2.50
C LYS A 85 7.43 14.25 1.33
N VAL A 86 8.05 13.84 0.22
CA VAL A 86 8.13 14.64 -1.01
C VAL A 86 6.74 14.79 -1.65
N ALA A 87 5.98 13.71 -1.73
CA ALA A 87 4.68 13.71 -2.41
C ALA A 87 3.58 14.42 -1.62
N THR A 88 3.59 14.28 -0.30
CA THR A 88 2.51 14.75 0.58
C THR A 88 2.79 16.12 1.19
N HIS A 89 4.07 16.48 1.34
CA HIS A 89 4.54 17.56 2.18
C HIS A 89 4.02 17.53 3.64
N ASP A 90 3.50 16.39 4.11
CA ASP A 90 2.99 16.22 5.47
C ASP A 90 3.86 15.22 6.25
N PRO A 91 4.62 15.66 7.26
CA PRO A 91 5.47 14.77 8.06
C PRO A 91 4.69 13.76 8.92
N ARG A 92 3.37 13.91 9.03
CA ARG A 92 2.49 12.98 9.74
C ARG A 92 2.12 11.76 8.89
N VAL A 93 2.33 11.82 7.57
CA VAL A 93 2.10 10.68 6.66
C VAL A 93 3.36 9.83 6.62
N ARG A 94 3.29 8.60 7.13
CA ARG A 94 4.43 7.68 7.16
C ARG A 94 3.98 6.22 7.22
N VAL A 95 4.86 5.32 6.80
CA VAL A 95 4.74 3.87 6.95
C VAL A 95 5.66 3.42 8.09
N CYS A 96 5.13 2.60 8.99
CA CYS A 96 5.85 2.03 10.13
C CYS A 96 5.70 0.50 10.17
N ASP A 97 6.67 -0.17 10.79
CA ASP A 97 6.55 -1.58 11.20
C ASP A 97 5.68 -1.65 12.47
N GLY A 98 4.51 -2.28 12.38
CA GLY A 98 3.67 -2.58 13.54
C GLY A 98 3.07 -1.38 14.28
N ILE A 99 2.55 -1.67 15.48
CA ILE A 99 1.68 -0.80 16.27
C ILE A 99 2.53 0.12 17.16
N GLU A 100 3.06 1.20 16.59
CA GLU A 100 3.52 2.33 17.40
C GLU A 100 2.34 2.89 18.22
N PRO A 101 2.56 3.43 19.44
CA PRO A 101 1.53 4.18 20.13
C PRO A 101 1.17 5.43 19.30
N LEU A 102 -0.03 5.40 18.72
CA LEU A 102 -0.49 6.44 17.82
C LEU A 102 -1.01 7.65 18.62
N PRO A 103 -0.65 8.87 18.23
CA PRO A 103 -1.28 10.06 18.78
C PRO A 103 -2.77 10.08 18.39
N ALA A 104 -3.59 10.69 19.25
CA ALA A 104 -5.02 10.84 19.00
C ALA A 104 -5.29 11.54 17.65
N GLY A 105 -6.28 11.06 16.89
CA GLY A 105 -6.65 11.63 15.58
C GLY A 105 -5.84 11.10 14.39
N VAL A 106 -5.21 9.93 14.56
CA VAL A 106 -4.48 9.22 13.50
C VAL A 106 -5.04 7.81 13.39
N ASP A 107 -5.35 7.40 12.15
CA ASP A 107 -5.94 6.09 11.88
C ASP A 107 -4.94 5.22 11.09
N PRO A 108 -4.40 4.16 11.71
CA PRO A 108 -3.45 3.27 11.05
C PRO A 108 -4.20 2.42 10.02
N SER A 109 -3.60 2.24 8.85
CA SER A 109 -4.16 1.40 7.81
C SER A 109 -3.15 0.35 7.39
N ASP A 110 -3.56 -0.92 7.39
CA ASP A 110 -2.69 -2.00 6.94
C ASP A 110 -2.35 -1.83 5.45
N VAL A 111 -1.05 -1.90 5.15
CA VAL A 111 -0.53 -1.85 3.77
C VAL A 111 0.13 -3.15 3.35
N GLY A 112 0.07 -4.19 4.20
CA GLY A 112 0.67 -5.49 3.93
C GLY A 112 2.07 -5.61 4.49
N MET A 113 2.62 -6.83 4.45
CA MET A 113 3.91 -7.19 5.05
C MET A 113 4.02 -6.88 6.56
N GLY A 114 2.92 -6.63 7.28
CA GLY A 114 2.97 -6.16 8.69
C GLY A 114 3.31 -4.67 8.84
N LEU A 115 3.27 -3.92 7.74
CA LEU A 115 3.46 -2.48 7.71
C LEU A 115 2.12 -1.76 7.82
N GLN A 116 2.15 -0.58 8.45
CA GLN A 116 0.97 0.26 8.62
C GLN A 116 1.25 1.66 8.08
N LEU A 117 0.30 2.19 7.30
CA LEU A 117 0.26 3.59 6.91
C LEU A 117 -0.42 4.40 8.01
N ILE A 118 0.31 5.37 8.52
CA ILE A 118 -0.10 6.36 9.50
C ILE A 118 -0.42 7.64 8.72
N ALA A 119 -1.66 8.13 8.81
CA ALA A 119 -2.05 9.41 8.23
C ALA A 119 -3.24 10.03 9.00
N PRO A 120 -3.35 11.37 9.05
CA PRO A 120 -4.38 12.06 9.83
C PRO A 120 -5.80 11.80 9.30
N THR A 121 -6.76 11.62 10.21
CA THR A 121 -8.15 11.22 9.89
C THR A 121 -8.99 12.34 9.26
N GLY A 122 -8.55 13.60 9.36
CA GLY A 122 -9.30 14.81 8.94
C GLY A 122 -9.13 15.24 7.47
N GLY A 123 -8.49 14.43 6.64
CA GLY A 123 -8.08 14.82 5.29
C GLY A 123 -6.83 15.70 5.31
N LEU A 124 -5.97 15.49 4.32
CA LEU A 124 -4.75 16.25 4.14
C LEU A 124 -5.12 17.50 3.34
N GLN A 125 -5.46 18.59 4.02
CA GLN A 125 -5.45 19.90 3.39
C GLN A 125 -3.99 20.18 3.04
N GLN A 126 -3.59 19.90 1.78
CA GLN A 126 -2.35 20.44 1.25
C GLN A 126 -2.37 21.92 1.57
N GLY A 127 -1.41 22.36 2.38
CA GLY A 127 -1.45 23.69 2.94
C GLY A 127 -1.67 24.71 1.84
N ALA A 128 -2.73 25.49 1.97
CA ALA A 128 -2.89 26.80 1.32
C ALA A 128 -1.80 27.81 1.78
N ALA A 129 -0.61 27.32 2.15
CA ALA A 129 0.45 28.05 2.84
C ALA A 129 1.80 28.06 2.08
N ALA A 130 1.90 27.50 0.86
CA ALA A 130 3.18 27.47 0.13
C ALA A 130 3.14 27.98 -1.32
N ARG A 131 2.14 28.79 -1.70
CA ARG A 131 2.19 29.57 -2.96
C ARG A 131 2.13 31.07 -2.67
N ARG A 132 3.14 31.60 -1.98
CA ARG A 132 3.48 33.01 -2.16
C ARG A 132 4.47 33.06 -3.33
N PRO A 133 4.14 33.71 -4.47
CA PRO A 133 5.15 34.01 -5.47
C PRO A 133 6.21 34.89 -4.82
N CYS A 134 7.49 34.58 -5.05
CA CYS A 134 8.58 35.47 -4.67
C CYS A 134 8.30 36.86 -5.29
N PRO A 135 8.36 37.96 -4.51
CA PRO A 135 8.32 39.28 -5.10
C PRO A 135 9.54 39.45 -6.01
N ALA A 136 9.30 39.98 -7.21
CA ALA A 136 10.30 40.32 -8.22
C ALA A 136 11.24 41.42 -7.75
#